data_AF-A0A5B1BKV6-F1
#
_entry.id   AF-A0A5B1BKV6-F1
#
_cell.length_a   1.000
_cell.length_b   1.000
_cell.length_c   1.000
_cell.angle_alpha   90.00
_cell.angle_beta   90.00
_cell.angle_gamma   90.00
#
_symmetry.space_group_name_H-M   'P 1'
#
loop_
_entity.id
_entity.type
_entity.pdbx_description
1 polymer ?
#
loop_
_entity_poly.entity_id
_entity_poly.type
_entity_poly.pdbx_seq_one_letter_code
_entity_poly.pdbx_strand_id
1 'polypeptide(L)'
;MTAAAQNDIIAQARRRYLAANPLRINSAPTVDIASGKPGEPFRIPNIGDMQIIGCKLGMEYLAICHDDDAVQEWINTAMAIMKDPGLLGILFANVFRGVNVVIGNMIEGAGARTRMQQLAAEAWSRDFSEPFPSEDDDTADYAPETEPW
;
A
#
# COMPACT_ATOMS: atom_id res chain seq x y z
N MET A 1 16.21 18.14 -1.83
CA MET A 1 16.41 16.73 -2.24
C MET A 1 15.31 16.44 -3.26
N THR A 2 15.62 15.91 -4.44
CA THR A 2 14.60 15.64 -5.47
C THR A 2 13.85 14.33 -5.15
N ALA A 3 12.63 14.15 -5.64
CA ALA A 3 11.86 12.91 -5.47
C ALA A 3 12.65 11.67 -5.92
N ALA A 4 13.36 11.78 -7.05
CA ALA A 4 14.27 10.74 -7.55
C ALA A 4 15.38 10.36 -6.54
N ALA A 5 16.02 11.36 -5.91
CA ALA A 5 17.08 11.11 -4.93
C ALA A 5 16.54 10.45 -3.64
N GLN A 6 15.29 10.72 -3.27
CA GLN A 6 14.63 10.11 -2.11
C GLN A 6 14.25 8.64 -2.39
N ASN A 7 13.77 8.35 -3.58
CA ASN A 7 13.45 6.98 -4.03
C ASN A 7 14.72 6.10 -4.11
N ASP A 8 15.86 6.66 -4.49
CA ASP A 8 17.14 5.96 -4.50
C ASP A 8 17.59 5.50 -3.10
N ILE A 9 17.37 6.32 -2.08
CA ILE A 9 17.71 5.98 -0.69
C ILE A 9 16.86 4.79 -0.22
N ILE A 10 15.54 4.81 -0.50
CA ILE A 10 14.62 3.73 -0.18
C ILE A 10 15.04 2.44 -0.91
N ALA A 11 15.34 2.52 -2.20
CA ALA A 11 15.77 1.37 -3.00
C ALA A 11 17.09 0.77 -2.49
N GLN A 12 18.04 1.58 -2.04
CA GLN A 12 19.29 1.11 -1.44
C GLN A 12 19.04 0.43 -0.08
N ALA A 13 18.21 1.02 0.78
CA ALA A 13 17.87 0.45 2.08
C ALA A 13 17.18 -0.92 1.94
N ARG A 14 16.22 -1.01 1.01
CA ARG A 14 15.52 -2.26 0.67
C ARG A 14 16.49 -3.34 0.19
N ARG A 15 17.35 -3.02 -0.78
CA ARG A 15 18.37 -3.95 -1.30
C ARG A 15 19.28 -4.47 -0.19
N ARG A 16 19.77 -3.59 0.68
CA ARG A 16 20.61 -3.96 1.82
C ARG A 16 19.87 -4.90 2.78
N TYR A 17 18.61 -4.60 3.10
CA TYR A 17 17.81 -5.42 4.00
C TYR A 17 17.56 -6.82 3.43
N LEU A 18 17.11 -6.92 2.18
CA LEU A 18 16.80 -8.20 1.52
C LEU A 18 18.05 -9.06 1.29
N ALA A 19 19.21 -8.45 1.09
CA ALA A 19 20.48 -9.17 1.01
C ALA A 19 20.86 -9.82 2.34
N ALA A 20 20.61 -9.13 3.46
CA ALA A 20 20.88 -9.64 4.81
C ALA A 20 19.78 -10.58 5.33
N ASN A 21 18.54 -10.43 4.84
CA ASN A 21 17.36 -11.15 5.31
C ASN A 21 16.59 -11.72 4.10
N PRO A 22 17.14 -12.73 3.41
CA PRO A 22 16.46 -13.32 2.26
C PRO A 22 15.13 -13.93 2.69
N LEU A 23 14.07 -13.69 1.91
CA LEU A 23 12.77 -14.31 2.13
C LEU A 23 12.92 -15.83 2.06
N ARG A 24 12.68 -16.51 3.18
CA ARG A 24 12.71 -17.97 3.20
C ARG A 24 11.48 -18.52 2.52
N ILE A 25 11.67 -19.41 1.57
CA ILE A 25 10.61 -20.11 0.86
C ILE A 25 10.75 -21.59 1.18
N ASN A 26 9.74 -22.15 1.84
CA ASN A 26 9.63 -23.57 2.10
C ASN A 26 8.92 -24.23 0.90
N SER A 27 9.19 -25.51 0.67
CA SER A 27 8.48 -26.31 -0.32
C SER A 27 7.81 -27.50 0.37
N ALA A 28 6.52 -27.65 0.12
CA ALA A 28 5.77 -28.84 0.50
C ALA A 28 5.62 -29.75 -0.72
N PRO A 29 5.86 -31.07 -0.61
CA PRO A 29 5.56 -32.00 -1.68
C PRO A 29 4.05 -32.00 -1.93
N THR A 30 3.66 -32.07 -3.21
CA THR A 30 2.26 -32.15 -3.63
C THR A 30 2.05 -33.44 -4.42
N VAL A 31 0.79 -33.86 -4.51
CA VAL A 31 0.37 -34.99 -5.34
C VAL A 31 -0.77 -34.50 -6.22
N ASP A 32 -0.67 -34.77 -7.51
CA ASP A 32 -1.75 -34.49 -8.46
C ASP A 32 -2.91 -35.45 -8.18
N ILE A 33 -4.08 -34.89 -7.86
CA ILE A 33 -5.25 -35.66 -7.41
C ILE A 33 -5.78 -36.59 -8.51
N ALA A 34 -5.63 -36.21 -9.79
CA ALA A 34 -6.15 -36.98 -10.91
C ALA A 34 -5.27 -38.19 -11.28
N SER A 35 -3.95 -38.06 -11.11
CA SER A 35 -2.97 -39.07 -11.55
C SER A 35 -2.25 -39.79 -10.41
N GLY A 36 -2.36 -39.31 -9.16
CA GLY A 36 -1.68 -39.85 -7.99
C GLY A 36 -0.15 -39.72 -8.01
N LYS A 37 0.38 -38.97 -8.98
CA LYS A 37 1.82 -38.75 -9.17
C LYS A 37 2.29 -37.51 -8.40
N PRO A 38 3.60 -37.40 -8.07
CA PRO A 38 4.16 -36.16 -7.54
C PRO A 38 3.82 -34.98 -8.45
N GLY A 39 3.20 -33.94 -7.86
CA GLY A 39 2.90 -32.68 -8.53
C GLY A 39 4.03 -31.67 -8.39
N GLU A 40 3.81 -30.45 -8.87
CA GLU A 40 4.76 -29.35 -8.61
C GLU A 40 4.79 -28.98 -7.12
N PRO A 41 5.97 -28.88 -6.49
CA PRO A 41 6.08 -28.53 -5.07
C PRO A 41 5.39 -27.21 -4.77
N PHE A 42 4.51 -27.20 -3.77
CA PHE A 42 3.83 -26.00 -3.32
C PHE A 42 4.81 -25.14 -2.51
N ARG A 43 5.05 -23.91 -2.97
CA ARG A 43 5.98 -22.98 -2.33
C ARG A 43 5.25 -22.13 -1.30
N ILE A 44 5.69 -22.24 -0.05
CA ILE A 44 5.13 -21.49 1.07
C ILE A 44 6.22 -20.56 1.62
N PRO A 45 6.09 -19.23 1.44
CA PRO A 45 6.99 -18.28 2.07
C PRO A 45 6.86 -18.35 3.59
N ASN A 46 7.95 -18.11 4.29
CA ASN A 46 7.91 -17.96 5.73
C ASN A 46 7.01 -16.76 6.08
N ILE A 47 5.95 -17.03 6.83
CA ILE A 47 4.92 -16.03 7.15
C ILE A 47 5.51 -14.88 7.98
N GLY A 48 6.43 -15.17 8.91
CA GLY A 48 7.08 -14.14 9.73
C GLY A 48 7.92 -13.18 8.88
N ASP A 49 8.72 -13.72 7.96
CA ASP A 49 9.53 -12.90 7.04
C ASP A 49 8.62 -12.03 6.15
N MET A 50 7.53 -12.60 5.64
CA MET A 50 6.57 -11.87 4.80
C MET A 50 5.87 -10.75 5.56
N GLN A 51 5.49 -10.99 6.82
CA GLN A 51 4.91 -9.95 7.68
C GLN A 51 5.87 -8.77 7.84
N ILE A 52 7.15 -9.05 8.12
CA ILE A 52 8.16 -8.00 8.31
C ILE A 52 8.39 -7.23 7.02
N ILE A 53 8.53 -7.92 5.88
CA ILE A 53 8.71 -7.27 4.57
C ILE A 53 7.47 -6.44 4.22
N GLY A 54 6.26 -6.98 4.42
CA GLY A 54 5.01 -6.27 4.19
C GLY A 54 4.95 -4.97 4.99
N CYS A 55 5.24 -5.01 6.30
CA CYS A 55 5.26 -3.81 7.12
C CYS A 55 6.26 -2.75 6.61
N LYS A 56 7.45 -3.17 6.15
CA LYS A 56 8.45 -2.26 5.56
C LYS A 56 7.95 -1.63 4.27
N LEU A 57 7.39 -2.43 3.38
CA LEU A 57 6.78 -1.95 2.13
C LEU A 57 5.61 -0.99 2.40
N GLY A 58 4.89 -1.13 3.51
CA GLY A 58 3.88 -0.15 3.95
C GLY A 58 4.47 1.21 4.30
N MET A 59 5.65 1.26 4.91
CA MET A 59 6.33 2.54 5.17
C MET A 59 6.83 3.17 3.87
N GLU A 60 7.33 2.35 2.93
CA GLU A 60 7.70 2.83 1.59
C GLU A 60 6.48 3.40 0.86
N TYR A 61 5.34 2.70 0.91
CA TYR A 61 4.10 3.15 0.28
C TYR A 61 3.65 4.52 0.82
N LEU A 62 3.65 4.73 2.14
CA LEU A 62 3.27 6.03 2.72
C LEU A 62 4.18 7.17 2.28
N ALA A 63 5.44 6.89 1.94
CA ALA A 63 6.38 7.90 1.48
C ALA A 63 6.18 8.28 0.00
N ILE A 64 5.54 7.42 -0.81
CA ILE A 64 5.45 7.57 -2.27
C ILE A 64 4.02 7.58 -2.80
N CYS A 65 2.99 7.38 -1.96
CA CYS A 65 1.61 7.18 -2.40
C CYS A 65 0.96 8.38 -3.11
N HIS A 66 1.66 9.51 -3.21
CA HIS A 66 1.25 10.71 -3.94
C HIS A 66 1.81 10.76 -5.37
N ASP A 67 2.64 9.78 -5.76
CA ASP A 67 3.30 9.68 -7.07
C ASP A 67 2.94 8.32 -7.70
N ASP A 68 2.10 8.36 -8.73
CA ASP A 68 1.56 7.16 -9.39
C ASP A 68 2.65 6.30 -10.05
N ASP A 69 3.66 6.94 -10.65
CA ASP A 69 4.78 6.24 -11.30
C ASP A 69 5.61 5.50 -10.24
N ALA A 70 5.88 6.17 -9.10
CA ALA A 70 6.59 5.56 -7.98
C ALA A 70 5.79 4.40 -7.36
N VAL A 71 4.47 4.53 -7.24
CA VAL A 71 3.59 3.45 -6.77
C VAL A 71 3.64 2.26 -7.74
N GLN A 72 3.61 2.50 -9.05
CA GLN A 72 3.69 1.43 -10.04
C GLN A 72 5.04 0.68 -9.95
N GLU A 73 6.15 1.40 -9.78
CA GLU A 73 7.47 0.77 -9.57
C GLU A 73 7.50 -0.04 -8.25
N TRP A 74 6.87 0.47 -7.19
CA TRP A 74 6.74 -0.24 -5.92
C TRP A 74 5.92 -1.53 -6.04
N ILE A 75 4.82 -1.53 -6.82
CA ILE A 75 4.05 -2.75 -7.11
C ILE A 75 4.94 -3.77 -7.84
N ASN A 76 5.69 -3.32 -8.86
CA ASN A 76 6.63 -4.17 -9.59
C ASN A 76 7.72 -4.75 -8.68
N THR A 77 8.19 -3.96 -7.72
CA THR A 77 9.13 -4.41 -6.69
C THR A 77 8.52 -5.50 -5.82
N ALA A 78 7.29 -5.30 -5.32
CA ALA A 78 6.59 -6.29 -4.50
C ALA A 78 6.40 -7.61 -5.27
N MET A 79 6.04 -7.53 -6.56
CA MET A 79 5.97 -8.69 -7.45
C MET A 79 7.32 -9.40 -7.60
N ALA A 80 8.41 -8.66 -7.78
CA ALA A 80 9.76 -9.22 -7.92
C ALA A 80 10.26 -9.91 -6.64
N ILE A 81 9.83 -9.44 -5.46
CA ILE A 81 10.13 -10.07 -4.17
C ILE A 81 9.40 -11.42 -4.04
N MET A 82 8.09 -11.44 -4.33
CA MET A 82 7.26 -12.62 -4.10
C MET A 82 7.37 -13.67 -5.19
N LYS A 83 7.57 -13.26 -6.45
CA LYS A 83 7.68 -14.13 -7.63
C LYS A 83 6.48 -15.09 -7.82
N ASP A 84 5.35 -14.77 -7.19
CA ASP A 84 4.11 -15.55 -7.19
C ASP A 84 2.92 -14.57 -6.97
N PRO A 85 1.99 -14.47 -7.93
CA PRO A 85 0.82 -13.59 -7.82
C PRO A 85 -0.11 -13.94 -6.65
N GLY A 86 -0.26 -15.23 -6.31
CA GLY A 86 -1.13 -15.67 -5.21
C GLY A 86 -0.59 -15.22 -3.85
N LEU A 87 0.74 -15.17 -3.71
CA LEU A 87 1.40 -14.70 -2.49
C LEU A 87 1.47 -13.17 -2.40
N LEU A 88 1.34 -12.46 -3.53
CA LEU A 88 1.33 -11.01 -3.58
C LEU A 88 0.15 -10.41 -2.80
N GLY A 89 -1.05 -10.99 -2.92
CA GLY A 89 -2.22 -10.53 -2.16
C GLY A 89 -2.01 -10.65 -0.64
N ILE A 90 -1.36 -11.73 -0.19
CA ILE A 90 -1.01 -11.94 1.22
C ILE A 90 0.04 -10.93 1.67
N LEU A 91 1.03 -10.62 0.82
CA LEU A 91 2.01 -9.57 1.11
C LEU A 91 1.32 -8.21 1.28
N PHE A 92 0.41 -7.81 0.37
CA PHE A 92 -0.30 -6.55 0.46
C PHE A 92 -1.22 -6.45 1.68
N ALA A 93 -1.84 -7.56 2.11
CA ALA A 93 -2.55 -7.57 3.39
C ALA A 93 -1.63 -7.21 4.57
N ASN A 94 -0.35 -7.62 4.53
CA ASN A 94 0.64 -7.25 5.54
C ASN A 94 1.19 -5.82 5.37
N VAL A 95 1.20 -5.27 4.15
CA VAL A 95 1.47 -3.84 3.89
C VAL A 95 0.49 -2.96 4.67
N PHE A 96 -0.81 -3.22 4.52
CA PHE A 96 -1.83 -2.47 5.26
C PHE A 96 -1.71 -2.63 6.77
N ARG A 97 -1.34 -3.81 7.28
CA ARG A 97 -1.05 -3.99 8.71
C ARG A 97 0.07 -3.08 9.21
N GLY A 98 1.13 -2.89 8.43
CA GLY A 98 2.20 -1.96 8.77
C GLY A 98 1.74 -0.50 8.79
N VAL A 99 1.00 -0.08 7.77
CA VAL A 99 0.43 1.28 7.65
C VAL A 99 -0.49 1.60 8.83
N ASN A 100 -1.34 0.63 9.23
CA ASN A 100 -2.30 0.80 10.32
C ASN A 100 -1.66 1.18 11.66
N VAL A 101 -0.43 0.73 11.94
CA VAL A 101 0.27 1.09 13.18
C VAL A 101 0.62 2.58 13.19
N VAL A 102 1.10 3.10 12.05
CA VAL A 102 1.45 4.52 11.93
C VAL A 102 0.21 5.40 11.98
N ILE A 103 -0.82 5.05 11.20
CA ILE A 103 -2.10 5.75 11.22
C ILE A 103 -2.72 5.70 12.61
N GLY A 104 -2.70 4.54 13.27
CA GLY A 104 -3.20 4.36 14.65
C GLY A 104 -2.53 5.30 15.65
N ASN A 105 -1.21 5.44 15.59
CA ASN A 105 -0.47 6.37 16.44
C ASN A 105 -0.79 7.84 16.13
N MET A 106 -1.07 8.18 14.86
CA MET A 106 -1.48 9.54 14.48
C MET A 106 -2.91 9.88 14.98
N ILE A 107 -3.76 8.87 15.20
CA ILE A 107 -5.16 9.04 15.65
C ILE A 107 -5.27 9.32 17.17
N GLU A 108 -4.20 9.26 17.96
CA GLU A 108 -4.30 9.36 19.44
C GLU A 108 -4.92 10.67 19.99
N GLY A 109 -5.30 11.65 19.15
CA GLY A 109 -6.15 12.78 19.51
C GLY A 109 -7.66 12.54 19.27
N ALA A 110 -8.52 12.98 20.21
CA ALA A 110 -9.97 12.81 20.14
C ALA A 110 -10.62 13.31 18.82
N GLY A 111 -10.08 14.38 18.21
CA GLY A 111 -10.58 14.92 16.95
C GLY A 111 -10.14 14.15 15.70
N ALA A 112 -8.95 13.53 15.72
CA ALA A 112 -8.41 12.80 14.57
C ALA A 112 -9.22 11.54 14.26
N ARG A 113 -9.66 10.83 15.30
CA ARG A 113 -10.53 9.64 15.16
C ARG A 113 -11.85 9.99 14.46
N THR A 114 -12.53 11.03 14.94
CA THR A 114 -13.81 11.47 14.37
C THR A 114 -13.63 11.91 12.91
N ARG A 115 -12.55 12.66 12.60
CA ARG A 115 -12.28 13.07 11.21
C ARG A 115 -12.03 11.87 10.30
N MET A 116 -11.27 10.86 10.73
CA MET A 116 -11.05 9.66 9.91
C MET A 116 -12.32 8.84 9.69
N GLN A 117 -13.21 8.77 10.69
CA GLN A 117 -14.53 8.14 10.52
C GLN A 117 -15.40 8.89 9.50
N GLN A 118 -15.37 10.22 9.51
CA GLN A 118 -16.07 11.04 8.52
C GLN A 118 -15.49 10.83 7.13
N LEU A 119 -14.16 10.91 6.96
CA LEU A 119 -13.49 10.66 5.69
C LEU A 119 -13.80 9.26 5.14
N ALA A 120 -13.87 8.24 6.00
CA ALA A 120 -14.24 6.89 5.59
C ALA A 120 -15.69 6.82 5.09
N ALA A 121 -16.62 7.54 5.71
CA ALA A 121 -18.00 7.62 5.22
C ALA A 121 -18.10 8.40 3.90
N GLU A 122 -17.42 9.54 3.80
CA GLU A 122 -17.33 10.37 2.59
C GLU A 122 -16.75 9.58 1.40
N ALA A 123 -15.74 8.74 1.64
CA ALA A 123 -15.12 7.92 0.61
C ALA A 123 -16.10 6.97 -0.11
N TRP A 124 -17.11 6.44 0.58
CA TRP A 124 -18.12 5.57 -0.06
C TRP A 124 -19.08 6.33 -0.98
N SER A 125 -19.24 7.62 -0.74
CA SER A 125 -20.06 8.50 -1.56
C SER A 125 -19.28 9.17 -2.69
N ARG A 126 -17.97 8.97 -2.73
CA ARG A 126 -17.08 9.60 -3.67
C ARG A 126 -16.79 8.71 -4.87
N ASP A 127 -16.79 9.31 -6.06
CA ASP A 127 -16.14 8.72 -7.23
C ASP A 127 -14.65 9.08 -7.22
N PHE A 128 -13.78 8.07 -7.10
CA PHE A 128 -12.33 8.27 -7.10
C PHE A 128 -11.74 8.45 -8.50
N SER A 129 -12.54 8.35 -9.56
CA SER A 129 -12.15 8.73 -10.91
C SER A 129 -12.24 10.24 -11.16
N GLU A 130 -12.93 10.98 -10.28
CA GLU A 130 -13.03 12.43 -10.36
C GLU A 130 -11.86 13.13 -9.64
N PRO A 131 -11.37 14.27 -10.17
CA PRO A 131 -10.33 15.05 -9.52
C PRO A 131 -10.67 15.35 -8.06
N PHE A 132 -9.65 15.44 -7.20
CA PHE A 132 -9.87 15.96 -5.85
C PHE A 132 -10.43 17.38 -5.94
N PRO A 133 -11.52 17.70 -5.23
CA PRO A 133 -11.94 19.08 -5.09
C PRO A 133 -10.75 19.85 -4.49
N SER A 134 -10.18 20.78 -5.25
CA SER A 134 -9.16 21.66 -4.73
C SER A 134 -9.79 22.54 -3.64
N GLU A 135 -9.07 22.78 -2.55
CA GLU A 135 -9.49 23.70 -1.48
C GLU A 135 -9.69 25.16 -1.96
N ASP A 136 -9.44 25.44 -3.24
CA ASP A 136 -9.61 26.74 -3.90
C ASP A 136 -10.98 26.95 -4.58
N ASP A 137 -11.86 25.94 -4.61
CA ASP A 137 -13.16 26.03 -5.33
C ASP A 137 -14.27 26.77 -4.54
N ASP A 138 -13.95 27.31 -3.36
CA ASP A 138 -14.88 28.09 -2.52
C ASP A 138 -14.89 29.61 -2.82
N THR A 139 -14.35 30.06 -3.98
CA THR A 139 -14.32 31.51 -4.31
C THR A 139 -14.98 31.92 -5.62
N ALA A 140 -15.82 31.08 -6.23
CA ALA A 140 -16.65 31.50 -7.36
C ALA A 140 -18.16 31.45 -7.05
N ASP A 141 -18.80 32.60 -7.28
CA ASP A 141 -20.26 32.82 -7.35
C ASP A 141 -21.06 32.95 -6.04
N TYR A 142 -20.67 33.91 -5.19
CA TYR A 142 -21.71 34.77 -4.59
C TYR A 142 -22.04 35.90 -5.57
N ALA A 143 -22.93 35.62 -6.53
CA ALA A 143 -23.62 36.67 -7.27
C ALA A 143 -24.58 37.35 -6.27
N PRO A 144 -24.44 38.65 -5.95
CA PRO A 144 -25.50 39.32 -5.22
C PRO A 144 -26.74 39.31 -6.12
N GLU A 145 -27.74 38.53 -5.70
CA GLU A 145 -29.05 38.52 -6.30
C GLU A 145 -29.54 39.97 -6.46
N THR A 146 -30.00 40.27 -7.66
CA THR A 146 -30.75 41.46 -8.00
C THR A 146 -31.87 41.67 -6.99
N GLU A 147 -31.77 42.68 -6.12
CA GLU A 147 -32.97 43.20 -5.46
C GLU A 147 -33.59 44.32 -6.31
N PRO A 148 -34.91 44.25 -6.54
CA PRO A 148 -35.65 45.22 -7.34
C PRO A 148 -35.95 46.50 -6.55
N TRP A 149 -36.32 47.53 -7.32
CA TRP A 149 -36.80 48.89 -6.97
C TRP A 149 -35.72 49.97 -6.84
#